data_AF-A0A9X5XJP0-F1
#
_entry.id   AF-A0A9X5XJP0-F1
#
_cell.length_a   1.000
_cell.length_b   1.000
_cell.length_c   1.000
_cell.angle_alpha   90.00
_cell.angle_beta   90.00
_cell.angle_gamma   90.00
#
_symmetry.space_group_name_H-M   'P 1'
#
loop_
_entity.id
_entity.type
_entity.pdbx_description
1 polymer ?
#
loop_
_entity_poly.entity_id
_entity_poly.type
_entity_poly.pdbx_seq_one_letter_code
_entity_poly.pdbx_strand_id
1 'polypeptide(L)' 'MTANPAGFEPVFCTIVPPHVLDTLAQHEDPALAGPARRTLERDAFERTHRRLTTVIGAPTVAPP' A
#
# COMPACT_ATOMS: atom_id res chain seq x y z
N MET A 1 14.31 23.15 3.14
CA MET A 1 14.64 22.64 4.48
C MET A 1 13.62 21.57 4.85
N THR A 2 13.92 20.30 4.61
CA THR A 2 13.31 19.19 5.36
C THR A 2 14.40 18.71 6.30
N ALA A 3 14.32 19.10 7.57
CA ALA A 3 15.22 18.57 8.58
C ALA A 3 14.90 17.09 8.73
N ASN A 4 15.83 16.22 8.34
CA ASN A 4 15.72 14.81 8.67
C ASN A 4 15.92 14.73 10.19
N PRO A 5 14.94 14.24 10.97
CA PRO A 5 15.12 14.12 12.42
C PRO A 5 16.36 13.26 12.68
N ALA A 6 17.27 13.76 13.53
CA ALA A 6 18.47 13.02 13.90
C ALA A 6 18.04 11.67 14.50
N GLY A 7 18.35 10.57 13.81
CA GLY A 7 17.91 9.22 14.16
C GLY A 7 17.16 8.45 13.07
N PHE A 8 16.92 9.03 11.88
CA PHE A 8 16.36 8.27 10.75
C PHE A 8 17.44 7.45 10.03
N GLU A 9 17.49 6.15 10.29
CA GLU A 9 18.25 5.20 9.45
C GLU A 9 17.37 4.80 8.26
N PRO A 10 17.75 5.15 7.02
CA PRO A 10 16.96 4.81 5.85
C PRO A 10 16.97 3.29 5.63
N VAL A 11 15.90 2.63 6.03
CA VAL A 11 15.65 1.23 5.70
C VAL A 11 15.11 1.12 4.29
N PHE A 12 15.65 0.18 3.52
CA PHE A 12 15.06 -0.20 2.24
C PHE A 12 13.79 -1.01 2.50
N CYS A 13 12.65 -0.32 2.62
CA CYS A 13 11.36 -0.98 2.74
C CYS A 13 10.93 -1.49 1.36
N THR A 14 10.77 -2.80 1.21
CA THR A 14 10.23 -3.42 -0.01
C THR A 14 8.73 -3.17 -0.18
N ILE A 15 8.07 -2.56 0.82
CA ILE A 15 6.67 -2.17 0.78
C ILE A 15 6.58 -0.74 0.25
N VAL A 16 5.97 -0.58 -0.93
CA VAL A 16 5.74 0.74 -1.53
C VAL A 16 4.49 1.38 -0.93
N PRO A 17 4.57 2.58 -0.32
CA PRO A 17 3.41 3.27 0.22
C PRO A 17 2.40 3.69 -0.88
N PRO A 18 1.10 3.77 -0.56
CA PRO A 18 0.08 4.12 -1.55
C PRO A 18 0.28 5.53 -2.15
N HIS A 19 0.70 6.52 -1.36
CA HIS A 19 0.91 7.88 -1.87
C HIS A 19 2.03 7.99 -2.92
N VAL A 20 3.02 7.09 -2.85
CA VAL A 20 4.07 6.99 -3.88
C VAL A 20 3.47 6.42 -5.16
N LEU A 21 2.65 5.37 -5.04
CA LEU A 21 1.93 4.78 -6.17
C LEU A 21 0.92 5.77 -6.79
N ASP A 22 0.24 6.60 -5.99
CA ASP A 22 -0.69 7.64 -6.48
C ASP A 22 0.00 8.64 -7.39
N THR A 23 1.26 8.97 -7.07
CA THR A 23 2.09 9.85 -7.90
C THR A 23 2.46 9.14 -9.20
N LEU A 24 2.92 7.89 -9.12
CA LEU A 24 3.29 7.09 -10.30
C LEU A 24 2.09 6.80 -11.22
N ALA A 25 0.89 6.66 -10.68
CA ALA A 25 -0.34 6.42 -11.43
C ALA A 25 -0.71 7.60 -12.35
N GLN A 26 -0.19 8.80 -12.08
CA GLN A 26 -0.40 10.02 -12.86
C GLN A 26 0.76 10.29 -13.85
N HIS A 27 1.79 9.44 -13.85
CA HIS A 27 2.95 9.61 -14.70
C HIS A 27 2.59 9.40 -16.19
N GLU A 28 3.25 10.12 -17.09
CA GLU A 28 2.99 10.03 -18.54
C GLU A 28 3.49 8.70 -19.13
N ASP A 29 4.57 8.15 -18.57
CA ASP A 29 5.07 6.83 -18.96
C ASP A 29 4.06 5.72 -18.57
N PRO A 30 3.45 5.03 -19.55
CA PRO A 30 2.50 3.96 -19.28
C PRO A 30 3.14 2.76 -18.57
N ALA A 31 4.46 2.57 -18.69
CA ALA A 31 5.18 1.50 -17.99
C ALA A 31 5.21 1.73 -16.47
N LEU A 32 5.05 2.98 -16.01
CA LEU A 32 4.92 3.32 -14.59
C LEU A 32 3.46 3.43 -14.17
N ALA A 33 2.65 4.18 -14.93
CA ALA A 33 1.27 4.46 -14.55
C ALA A 33 0.38 3.22 -14.54
N GLY A 34 0.54 2.32 -15.51
CA GLY A 34 -0.28 1.10 -15.63
C GLY A 34 -0.12 0.19 -14.41
N PRO A 35 1.10 -0.26 -14.06
CA PRO A 35 1.33 -1.05 -12.86
C PRO A 35 0.88 -0.34 -11.57
N ALA A 36 1.19 0.96 -11.41
CA ALA A 36 0.84 1.71 -10.21
C ALA A 36 -0.68 1.72 -9.94
N ARG A 37 -1.50 1.97 -10.97
CA ARG A 37 -2.98 1.94 -10.86
C ARG A 37 -3.49 0.56 -10.42
N ARG A 38 -3.01 -0.51 -11.06
CA ARG A 38 -3.40 -1.89 -10.68
C ARG A 38 -3.01 -2.23 -9.25
N THR A 39 -1.83 -1.76 -8.79
CA THR A 39 -1.40 -1.98 -7.41
C THR A 39 -2.27 -1.21 -6.41
N LEU A 40 -2.64 0.04 -6.71
CA LEU A 40 -3.56 0.83 -5.88
C LEU A 40 -4.94 0.17 -5.75
N GLU A 41 -5.51 -0.32 -6.85
CA GLU A 41 -6.77 -1.06 -6.85
C GLU A 41 -6.70 -2.28 -5.92
N ARG A 42 -5.59 -3.04 -5.98
CA ARG A 42 -5.37 -4.18 -5.09
C ARG A 42 -5.20 -3.77 -3.62
N ASP A 43 -4.42 -2.73 -3.34
CA ASP A 43 -4.25 -2.21 -1.96
C ASP A 43 -5.60 -1.77 -1.36
N ALA A 44 -6.42 -1.05 -2.13
CA ALA A 44 -7.75 -0.62 -1.70
C ALA A 44 -8.67 -1.80 -1.39
N PHE A 45 -8.66 -2.84 -2.25
CA PHE A 45 -9.38 -4.09 -2.02
C PHE A 45 -8.94 -4.77 -0.72
N GLU A 46 -7.64 -4.96 -0.51
CA GLU A 46 -7.10 -5.62 0.67
C GLU A 46 -7.39 -4.85 1.97
N ARG A 47 -7.28 -3.52 1.94
CA ARG A 47 -7.64 -2.68 3.09
C ARG A 47 -9.11 -2.79 3.43
N THR A 48 -9.97 -2.79 2.41
CA THR A 48 -11.42 -2.97 2.59
C THR A 48 -11.71 -4.36 3.17
N HIS A 49 -11.09 -5.40 2.63
CA HIS A 49 -11.22 -6.76 3.12
C HIS A 49 -10.84 -6.87 4.60
N ARG A 50 -9.66 -6.38 5.00
CA ARG A 50 -9.20 -6.39 6.41
C ARG A 50 -10.15 -5.62 7.33
N ARG A 51 -10.63 -4.45 6.88
CA ARG A 51 -11.57 -3.64 7.66
C ARG A 51 -12.90 -4.37 7.85
N LEU A 52 -13.42 -4.99 6.81
CA LEU A 52 -14.65 -5.79 6.88
C LEU A 52 -14.46 -7.01 7.80
N THR A 53 -13.35 -7.74 7.72
CA THR A 53 -13.04 -8.84 8.64
C THR A 53 -13.03 -8.38 10.09
N THR A 54 -12.50 -7.18 10.37
CA THR A 54 -12.49 -6.61 11.72
C THR A 54 -13.89 -6.23 12.20
N VAL A 55 -14.72 -5.63 11.34
CA VAL A 55 -16.06 -5.15 11.69
C VAL A 55 -17.08 -6.28 11.82
N ILE A 56 -17.05 -7.25 10.90
CA ILE A 56 -18.00 -8.37 10.85
C ILE A 56 -17.58 -9.49 11.83
N GLY A 57 -16.32 -9.48 12.27
CA GLY A 57 -15.68 -10.58 13.00
C GLY A 57 -15.02 -11.56 12.04
N ALA A 58 -13.82 -12.02 12.37
CA ALA A 58 -13.14 -13.04 11.59
C ALA A 58 -13.89 -14.38 11.72
N PRO A 59 -14.18 -15.09 10.62
CA PRO A 59 -14.64 -16.46 10.73
C PRO A 59 -13.58 -17.27 11.50
N THR A 60 -14.00 -18.05 12.48
CA THR A 60 -13.09 -18.97 13.18
C THR A 60 -12.51 -19.92 12.13
N VAL A 61 -11.20 -19.89 11.94
CA VAL A 61 -10.51 -20.86 11.10
C VAL A 61 -10.32 -22.11 11.95
N ALA A 62 -10.96 -23.21 11.56
CA ALA A 62 -10.71 -24.50 12.21
C ALA A 62 -9.23 -24.88 12.01
N PRO A 63 -8.53 -25.36 13.05
CA PRO A 63 -7.14 -25.80 12.92
C PRO A 63 -7.04 -26.99 11.95
N PRO A 64 -5.88 -27.18 11.29
CA PRO A 64 -5.65 -28.29 10.36
C PRO A 64 -5.76 -29.67 11.01
#